data_AF-A0A401SV91-F1
#
_entry.id   AF-A0A401SV91-F1
#
_cell.length_a   1.000
_cell.length_b   1.000
_cell.length_c   1.000
_cell.angle_alpha   90.00
_cell.angle_beta   90.00
_cell.angle_gamma   90.00
#
_symmetry.space_group_name_H-M   'P 1'
#
loop_
_entity.id
_entity.type
_entity.pdbx_description
1 polymer ?
#
loop_
_entity_poly.entity_id
_entity_poly.type
_entity_poly.pdbx_seq_one_letter_code
_entity_poly.pdbx_strand_id
1 'polypeptide(L)'
;NFVACMTAILSQMEYSHYVNYINSFQTRQDLMDFLMETFIMFKDLISKNVYPADWMLMSMVQNRVFRRAINHYAETLNKMFLNSASFELQLWNNYFHLTVAFLTQESLQLENFSNAKRMAIICKYGDMRGVIGAAIRDMWYSLGEHKIRFIPGMVGPILEMTLIPEVELRKSTIPIFFDMMQCEFQHKRNFRTFEDEIIKNLDHEVEGGRGDEEYKDLFKDILLKHCKKHHYLEKQGETFVTLVTGLLERLLDYRTVMNDENQAHSMSCTVNLLLKFVLIKLRHASGKEWKEREKGEVKD
;
A
#
# COMPACT_ATOMS: atom_id res chain seq x y z
N ASN A 1 -30.02 -4.91 -3.07
CA ASN A 1 -30.90 -3.77 -3.43
C ASN A 1 -30.30 -2.42 -3.10
N PHE A 2 -29.98 -2.09 -1.85
CA PHE A 2 -29.40 -0.78 -1.48
C PHE A 2 -28.11 -0.41 -2.24
N VAL A 3 -27.18 -1.37 -2.37
CA VAL A 3 -25.91 -1.14 -3.10
C VAL A 3 -26.16 -0.83 -4.58
N ALA A 4 -27.08 -1.54 -5.23
CA ALA A 4 -27.45 -1.27 -6.61
C ALA A 4 -28.09 0.12 -6.79
N CYS A 5 -28.96 0.53 -5.86
CA CYS A 5 -29.53 1.88 -5.87
C CYS A 5 -28.45 2.95 -5.65
N MET A 6 -27.53 2.74 -4.71
CA MET A 6 -26.41 3.65 -4.46
C MET A 6 -25.50 3.76 -5.69
N THR A 7 -25.13 2.63 -6.29
CA THR A 7 -24.34 2.61 -7.53
C THR A 7 -25.09 3.31 -8.66
N ALA A 8 -26.41 3.13 -8.78
CA ALA A 8 -27.21 3.82 -9.78
C ALA A 8 -27.21 5.34 -9.55
N ILE A 9 -27.44 5.82 -8.33
CA ILE A 9 -27.41 7.25 -7.99
C ILE A 9 -26.03 7.83 -8.28
N LEU A 10 -24.97 7.21 -7.74
CA LEU A 10 -23.59 7.65 -7.98
C LEU A 10 -23.20 7.58 -9.46
N SER A 11 -23.81 6.70 -10.26
CA SER A 11 -23.58 6.62 -11.71
C SER A 11 -24.19 7.79 -12.48
N GLN A 12 -25.32 8.34 -12.01
CA GLN A 12 -25.99 9.50 -12.62
C GLN A 12 -25.40 10.84 -12.16
N MET A 13 -24.67 10.85 -11.04
CA MET A 13 -24.00 12.06 -10.58
C MET A 13 -22.88 12.49 -11.53
N GLU A 14 -22.84 13.79 -11.80
CA GLU A 14 -21.82 14.47 -12.60
C GLU A 14 -20.99 15.38 -11.69
N TYR A 15 -19.92 15.98 -12.20
CA TYR A 15 -19.03 16.84 -11.41
C TYR A 15 -19.79 17.95 -10.67
N SER A 16 -20.71 18.64 -11.35
CA SER A 16 -21.56 19.69 -10.79
C SER A 16 -22.41 19.19 -9.62
N HIS A 17 -22.96 17.98 -9.73
CA HIS A 17 -23.75 17.36 -8.67
C HIS A 17 -22.90 17.09 -7.42
N TYR A 18 -21.68 16.59 -7.56
CA TYR A 18 -20.77 16.40 -6.43
C TYR A 18 -20.41 17.74 -5.77
N VAL A 19 -20.06 18.76 -6.55
CA VAL A 19 -19.69 20.07 -6.02
C VAL A 19 -20.86 20.71 -5.28
N ASN A 20 -22.06 20.71 -5.87
CA ASN A 20 -23.24 21.29 -5.24
C ASN A 20 -23.63 20.56 -3.96
N TYR A 21 -23.52 19.22 -3.95
CA TYR A 21 -23.79 18.42 -2.77
C TYR A 21 -22.79 18.71 -1.64
N ILE A 22 -21.50 18.79 -1.95
CA ILE A 22 -20.45 19.10 -0.97
C ILE A 22 -20.61 20.53 -0.41
N ASN A 23 -21.03 21.48 -1.25
CA ASN A 23 -21.30 22.84 -0.82
C ASN A 23 -22.60 22.99 -0.02
N SER A 24 -23.47 21.97 0.01
CA SER A 24 -24.73 22.00 0.77
C SER A 24 -24.56 21.71 2.27
N PHE A 25 -23.41 21.17 2.67
CA PHE A 25 -23.10 20.91 4.08
C PHE A 25 -22.89 22.24 4.84
N GLN A 26 -23.59 22.37 5.98
CA GLN A 26 -23.59 23.62 6.76
C GLN A 26 -22.30 23.79 7.55
N THR A 27 -21.72 22.70 8.05
CA THR A 27 -20.49 22.74 8.83
C THR A 27 -19.41 21.83 8.26
N ARG A 28 -18.15 22.17 8.58
CA ARG A 28 -16.98 21.31 8.28
C ARG A 28 -17.13 19.93 8.93
N GLN A 29 -17.71 19.88 10.13
CA GLN A 29 -17.90 18.65 10.89
C GLN A 29 -18.87 17.71 10.16
N ASP A 30 -20.02 18.22 9.69
CA ASP A 30 -21.00 17.40 8.96
C ASP A 30 -20.39 16.80 7.69
N LEU A 31 -19.60 17.61 6.96
CA LEU A 31 -18.88 17.13 5.77
C LEU A 31 -17.84 16.06 6.12
N MET A 32 -17.12 16.24 7.23
CA MET A 32 -16.13 15.27 7.70
C MET A 32 -16.81 13.94 8.08
N ASP A 33 -17.88 13.99 8.87
CA ASP A 33 -18.63 12.81 9.31
C ASP A 33 -19.21 12.06 8.10
N PHE A 34 -19.80 12.78 7.14
CA PHE A 34 -20.26 12.21 5.88
C PHE A 34 -19.13 11.50 5.11
N LEU A 35 -17.95 12.13 4.97
CA LEU A 35 -16.83 11.52 4.26
C LEU A 35 -16.28 10.30 4.99
N MET A 36 -16.18 10.34 6.32
CA MET A 36 -15.75 9.19 7.12
C MET A 36 -16.71 8.02 6.97
N GLU A 37 -18.01 8.25 7.14
CA GLU A 37 -19.04 7.22 6.98
C GLU A 37 -19.04 6.65 5.55
N THR A 38 -18.90 7.52 4.54
CA THR A 38 -18.84 7.10 3.15
C THR A 38 -17.62 6.23 2.86
N PHE A 39 -16.44 6.59 3.40
CA PHE A 39 -15.23 5.79 3.20
C PHE A 39 -15.30 4.43 3.89
N ILE A 40 -15.81 4.39 5.13
CA ILE A 40 -16.01 3.14 5.87
C ILE A 40 -17.02 2.26 5.13
N MET A 41 -18.15 2.83 4.70
CA MET A 41 -19.15 2.11 3.92
C MET A 41 -18.55 1.55 2.61
N PHE A 42 -17.81 2.35 1.84
CA PHE A 42 -17.20 1.87 0.61
C PHE A 42 -16.22 0.74 0.88
N LYS A 43 -15.37 0.87 1.90
CA LYS A 43 -14.42 -0.16 2.30
C LYS A 43 -15.14 -1.47 2.62
N ASP A 44 -16.20 -1.40 3.43
CA ASP A 44 -17.03 -2.56 3.79
C ASP A 44 -17.67 -3.23 2.57
N LEU A 45 -18.19 -2.45 1.63
CA LEU A 45 -18.83 -2.95 0.41
C LEU A 45 -17.84 -3.62 -0.55
N ILE A 46 -16.60 -3.12 -0.59
CA ILE A 46 -15.52 -3.70 -1.39
C ILE A 46 -15.03 -5.00 -0.74
N SER A 47 -14.74 -4.97 0.56
CA SER A 47 -14.17 -6.13 1.27
C SER A 47 -15.11 -7.33 1.35
N LYS A 48 -16.44 -7.10 1.43
CA LYS A 48 -17.42 -8.19 1.60
C LYS A 48 -17.93 -8.80 0.29
N ASN A 49 -17.51 -8.29 -0.88
CA ASN A 49 -17.99 -8.72 -2.19
C ASN A 49 -19.52 -8.87 -2.23
N VAL A 50 -20.25 -7.76 -2.32
CA VAL A 50 -21.74 -7.74 -2.28
C VAL A 50 -22.38 -8.59 -3.39
N TYR A 51 -21.70 -8.71 -4.53
CA TYR A 51 -22.16 -9.49 -5.67
C TYR A 51 -21.46 -10.86 -5.70
N PRO A 52 -22.15 -11.91 -6.16
CA PRO A 52 -21.53 -13.21 -6.42
C PRO A 52 -20.34 -13.08 -7.38
N ALA A 53 -19.34 -13.96 -7.25
CA ALA A 53 -18.11 -13.93 -8.07
C ALA A 53 -18.39 -14.02 -9.59
N ASP A 54 -19.51 -14.62 -9.99
CA ASP A 54 -19.92 -14.73 -11.40
C ASP A 54 -20.46 -13.41 -11.97
N TRP A 55 -20.85 -12.46 -11.12
CA TRP A 55 -21.46 -11.18 -11.50
C TRP A 55 -20.42 -10.09 -11.77
N MET A 56 -19.33 -10.47 -12.44
CA MET A 56 -18.19 -9.59 -12.70
C MET A 56 -18.54 -8.30 -13.42
N LEU A 57 -19.53 -8.32 -14.31
CA LEU A 57 -19.98 -7.11 -14.99
C LEU A 57 -20.51 -6.08 -13.98
N MET A 58 -21.30 -6.53 -13.00
CA MET A 58 -21.83 -5.68 -11.95
C MET A 58 -20.71 -5.18 -11.03
N SER A 59 -19.80 -6.07 -10.64
CA SER A 59 -18.62 -5.70 -9.84
C SER A 59 -17.76 -4.65 -10.55
N MET A 60 -17.54 -4.79 -11.86
CA MET A 60 -16.77 -3.81 -12.65
C MET A 60 -17.48 -2.46 -12.81
N VAL A 61 -18.82 -2.46 -12.97
CA VAL A 61 -19.60 -1.22 -12.99
C VAL A 61 -19.55 -0.52 -11.64
N GLN A 62 -19.70 -1.27 -10.53
CA GLN A 62 -19.56 -0.75 -9.18
C GLN A 62 -18.17 -0.14 -8.97
N ASN A 63 -17.11 -0.87 -9.31
CA ASN A 63 -15.72 -0.39 -9.19
C ASN A 63 -15.48 0.89 -9.98
N ARG A 64 -16.01 0.97 -11.22
CA ARG A 64 -15.90 2.19 -12.03
C ARG A 64 -16.59 3.38 -11.37
N VAL A 65 -17.79 3.19 -10.81
CA VAL A 65 -18.56 4.24 -10.14
C VAL A 65 -17.89 4.67 -8.83
N PHE A 66 -17.43 3.72 -8.03
CA PHE A 66 -16.74 3.97 -6.76
C PHE A 66 -15.43 4.71 -7.00
N ARG A 67 -14.64 4.29 -8.00
CA ARG A 67 -13.42 5.00 -8.40
C ARG A 67 -13.70 6.47 -8.73
N ARG A 68 -14.77 6.76 -9.48
CA ARG A 68 -15.16 8.14 -9.80
C ARG A 68 -15.51 8.93 -8.54
N ALA A 69 -16.32 8.36 -7.65
CA ALA A 69 -16.69 9.01 -6.40
C ALA A 69 -15.47 9.27 -5.49
N ILE A 70 -14.59 8.26 -5.32
CA ILE A 70 -13.35 8.38 -4.55
C ILE A 70 -12.47 9.51 -5.08
N ASN A 71 -12.33 9.66 -6.40
CA ASN A 71 -11.55 10.75 -6.99
C ASN A 71 -12.14 12.13 -6.68
N HIS A 72 -13.47 12.28 -6.72
CA HIS A 72 -14.11 13.55 -6.33
C HIS A 72 -13.92 13.86 -4.84
N TYR A 73 -14.03 12.84 -3.98
CA TYR A 73 -13.77 13.01 -2.56
C TYR A 73 -12.29 13.31 -2.28
N ALA A 74 -11.35 12.74 -3.04
CA ALA A 74 -9.93 13.04 -2.96
C ALA A 74 -9.63 14.52 -3.28
N GLU A 75 -10.27 15.08 -4.31
CA GLU A 75 -10.18 16.52 -4.59
C GLU A 75 -10.68 17.37 -3.41
N THR A 76 -11.79 17.00 -2.80
CA THR A 76 -12.35 17.70 -1.64
C THR A 76 -11.46 17.57 -0.41
N LEU A 77 -10.86 16.40 -0.17
CA LEU A 77 -9.87 16.20 0.90
C LEU A 77 -8.69 17.15 0.75
N ASN A 78 -8.10 17.22 -0.44
CA ASN A 78 -6.99 18.14 -0.72
C ASN A 78 -7.40 19.61 -0.52
N LYS A 79 -8.55 20.02 -1.06
CA LYS A 79 -8.99 21.42 -1.01
C LYS A 79 -9.37 21.88 0.39
N MET A 80 -10.06 21.03 1.15
CA MET A 80 -10.71 21.44 2.40
C MET A 80 -9.99 20.90 3.64
N PHE A 81 -9.33 19.74 3.59
CA PHE A 81 -8.81 19.02 4.76
C PHE A 81 -7.28 18.88 4.82
N LEU A 82 -6.55 19.53 3.91
CA LEU A 82 -5.08 19.51 3.88
C LEU A 82 -4.42 20.64 4.68
N ASN A 83 -5.18 21.67 5.09
CA ASN A 83 -4.64 22.81 5.82
C ASN A 83 -4.09 22.40 7.20
N SER A 84 -2.83 22.76 7.48
CA SER A 84 -2.12 22.42 8.72
C SER A 84 -2.81 22.87 10.01
N ALA A 85 -3.61 23.94 9.97
CA ALA A 85 -4.35 24.43 11.13
C ALA A 85 -5.55 23.53 11.52
N SER A 86 -6.02 22.65 10.63
CA SER A 86 -7.21 21.79 10.84
C SER A 86 -7.06 20.44 10.13
N PHE A 87 -5.89 19.82 10.30
CA PHE A 87 -5.55 18.57 9.64
C PHE A 87 -6.20 17.36 10.34
N GLU A 88 -7.12 16.70 9.65
CA GLU A 88 -7.91 15.60 10.17
C GLU A 88 -7.27 14.23 9.86
N LEU A 89 -6.35 13.79 10.73
CA LEU A 89 -5.56 12.58 10.51
C LEU A 89 -6.42 11.33 10.25
N GLN A 90 -7.52 11.15 11.01
CA GLN A 90 -8.37 9.96 10.90
C GLN A 90 -9.08 9.89 9.55
N LEU A 91 -9.56 11.02 9.04
CA LEU A 91 -10.22 11.09 7.74
C LEU A 91 -9.28 10.68 6.61
N TRP A 92 -8.06 11.21 6.62
CA TRP A 92 -7.01 10.84 5.68
C TRP A 92 -6.60 9.38 5.80
N ASN A 93 -6.49 8.86 7.02
CA ASN A 93 -6.17 7.46 7.26
C ASN A 93 -7.25 6.52 6.67
N ASN A 94 -8.53 6.84 6.90
CA ASN A 94 -9.65 6.12 6.30
C ASN A 94 -9.63 6.15 4.77
N TYR A 95 -9.24 7.28 4.17
CA TYR A 95 -9.07 7.39 2.72
C TYR A 95 -7.97 6.46 2.18
N PHE A 96 -6.77 6.44 2.80
CA PHE A 96 -5.69 5.54 2.37
C PHE A 96 -6.08 4.07 2.53
N HIS A 97 -6.67 3.69 3.67
CA HIS A 97 -7.15 2.33 3.86
C HIS A 97 -8.25 1.92 2.86
N LEU A 98 -9.17 2.83 2.52
CA LEU A 98 -10.18 2.58 1.49
C LEU A 98 -9.53 2.34 0.12
N THR A 99 -8.61 3.22 -0.29
CA THR A 99 -7.99 3.14 -1.62
C THR A 99 -7.08 1.93 -1.77
N VAL A 100 -6.36 1.55 -0.70
CA VAL A 100 -5.62 0.27 -0.64
C VAL A 100 -6.58 -0.91 -0.73
N ALA A 101 -7.64 -0.96 0.08
CA ALA A 101 -8.63 -2.04 0.03
C ALA A 101 -9.31 -2.14 -1.36
N PHE A 102 -9.53 -1.00 -2.02
CA PHE A 102 -10.04 -0.95 -3.38
C PHE A 102 -9.06 -1.60 -4.37
N LEU A 103 -7.74 -1.39 -4.23
CA LEU A 103 -6.74 -1.99 -5.11
C LEU A 103 -6.51 -3.48 -4.83
N THR A 104 -6.55 -3.90 -3.57
CA THR A 104 -6.22 -5.27 -3.16
C THR A 104 -7.37 -6.26 -3.36
N GLN A 105 -8.58 -5.80 -3.64
CA GLN A 105 -9.75 -6.65 -3.85
C GLN A 105 -9.57 -7.68 -4.98
N GLU A 106 -10.15 -8.87 -4.80
CA GLU A 106 -10.04 -9.99 -5.75
C GLU A 106 -10.59 -9.66 -7.15
N SER A 107 -11.62 -8.81 -7.23
CA SER A 107 -12.25 -8.46 -8.51
C SER A 107 -11.33 -7.67 -9.47
N LEU A 108 -10.26 -7.05 -8.94
CA LEU A 108 -9.25 -6.32 -9.70
C LEU A 108 -7.95 -7.12 -9.89
N GLN A 109 -7.81 -8.29 -9.28
CA GLN A 109 -6.67 -9.19 -9.49
C GLN A 109 -6.84 -9.98 -10.78
N LEU A 110 -6.59 -9.28 -11.90
CA LEU A 110 -6.87 -9.76 -13.26
C LEU A 110 -6.10 -11.04 -13.63
N GLU A 111 -4.97 -11.27 -12.97
CA GLU A 111 -4.12 -12.46 -13.07
C GLU A 111 -4.83 -13.74 -12.63
N ASN A 112 -5.84 -13.65 -11.76
CA ASN A 112 -6.61 -14.81 -11.30
C ASN A 112 -7.70 -15.22 -12.30
N PHE A 113 -7.93 -14.44 -13.36
CA PHE A 113 -8.93 -14.75 -14.38
C PHE A 113 -8.32 -15.44 -15.60
N SER A 114 -9.16 -16.18 -16.33
CA SER A 114 -8.78 -16.71 -17.63
C SER A 114 -8.38 -15.58 -18.59
N ASN A 115 -7.47 -15.87 -19.51
CA ASN A 115 -6.96 -14.87 -20.45
C ASN A 115 -8.09 -14.18 -21.24
N ALA A 116 -9.10 -14.92 -21.70
CA ALA A 116 -10.25 -14.36 -22.41
C ALA A 116 -11.04 -13.35 -21.55
N LYS A 117 -11.27 -13.68 -20.27
CA LYS A 117 -11.98 -12.81 -19.32
C LYS A 117 -11.16 -11.55 -19.01
N ARG A 118 -9.86 -11.70 -18.75
CA ARG A 118 -8.92 -10.59 -18.55
C ARG A 118 -8.91 -9.63 -19.74
N MET A 119 -8.79 -10.15 -20.97
CA MET A 119 -8.77 -9.33 -22.19
C MET A 119 -10.09 -8.57 -22.38
N ALA A 120 -11.24 -9.22 -22.15
CA ALA A 120 -12.54 -8.56 -22.26
C ALA A 120 -12.70 -7.41 -21.24
N ILE A 121 -12.23 -7.60 -20.02
CA ILE A 121 -12.22 -6.56 -18.98
C ILE A 121 -11.34 -5.39 -19.40
N ILE A 122 -10.08 -5.64 -19.77
CA ILE A 122 -9.13 -4.60 -20.16
C ILE A 122 -9.64 -3.82 -21.38
N CYS A 123 -10.20 -4.51 -22.38
CA CYS A 123 -10.74 -3.87 -23.57
C CYS A 123 -11.92 -2.93 -23.26
N LYS A 124 -12.75 -3.25 -22.25
CA LYS A 124 -13.98 -2.49 -21.95
C LYS A 124 -13.79 -1.44 -20.86
N TYR A 125 -12.94 -1.70 -19.88
CA TYR A 125 -12.79 -0.88 -18.66
C TYR A 125 -11.38 -0.32 -18.45
N GLY A 126 -10.37 -0.85 -19.16
CA GLY A 126 -8.96 -0.60 -18.87
C GLY A 126 -8.49 -1.29 -17.58
N ASP A 127 -7.18 -1.24 -17.31
CA ASP A 127 -6.66 -1.62 -16.00
C ASP A 127 -6.78 -0.41 -15.06
N MET A 128 -7.65 -0.53 -14.06
CA MET A 128 -7.89 0.56 -13.09
C MET A 128 -6.76 0.69 -12.07
N ARG A 129 -5.92 -0.34 -11.90
CA ARG A 129 -4.94 -0.42 -10.81
C ARG A 129 -3.86 0.65 -10.93
N GLY A 130 -3.26 0.79 -12.11
CA GLY A 130 -2.24 1.82 -12.35
C GLY A 130 -2.77 3.24 -12.13
N VAL A 131 -3.99 3.54 -12.59
CA VAL A 131 -4.61 4.87 -12.44
C VAL A 131 -4.86 5.22 -10.98
N ILE A 132 -5.38 4.27 -10.20
CA ILE A 132 -5.66 4.48 -8.77
C ILE A 132 -4.34 4.52 -7.98
N GLY A 133 -3.37 3.69 -8.33
CA GLY A 133 -2.02 3.73 -7.74
C GLY A 133 -1.34 5.08 -7.93
N ALA A 134 -1.46 5.68 -9.11
CA ALA A 134 -0.99 7.04 -9.37
C ALA A 134 -1.75 8.08 -8.52
N ALA A 135 -3.08 7.94 -8.38
CA ALA A 135 -3.85 8.82 -7.51
C ALA A 135 -3.43 8.72 -6.04
N ILE A 136 -3.22 7.50 -5.51
CA ILE A 136 -2.72 7.29 -4.13
C ILE A 136 -1.35 7.96 -3.95
N ARG A 137 -0.44 7.78 -4.91
CA ARG A 137 0.88 8.43 -4.90
C ARG A 137 0.76 9.95 -4.85
N ASP A 138 -0.09 10.54 -5.69
CA ASP A 138 -0.24 11.99 -5.75
C ASP A 138 -0.86 12.55 -4.45
N MET A 139 -1.83 11.83 -3.86
CA MET A 139 -2.38 12.15 -2.54
C MET A 139 -1.36 11.99 -1.42
N TRP A 140 -0.48 10.99 -1.49
CA TRP A 140 0.60 10.82 -0.53
C TRP A 140 1.58 12.00 -0.58
N TYR A 141 1.96 12.43 -1.78
CA TYR A 141 2.86 13.57 -1.94
C TYR A 141 2.23 14.90 -1.52
N SER A 142 0.91 15.06 -1.63
CA SER A 142 0.22 16.29 -1.18
C SER A 142 0.26 16.49 0.34
N LEU A 143 0.45 15.43 1.14
CA LEU A 143 0.49 15.49 2.61
C LEU A 143 1.62 16.36 3.19
N GLY A 144 2.70 16.62 2.45
CA GLY A 144 3.81 17.45 2.92
C GLY A 144 4.39 16.97 4.26
N GLU A 145 4.43 17.84 5.26
CA GLU A 145 4.97 17.54 6.60
C GLU A 145 4.11 16.57 7.41
N HIS A 146 2.85 16.34 7.02
CA HIS A 146 1.95 15.45 7.75
C HIS A 146 2.25 13.96 7.54
N LYS A 147 3.08 13.62 6.54
CA LYS A 147 3.48 12.24 6.21
C LYS A 147 4.02 11.46 7.41
N ILE A 148 4.81 12.10 8.28
CA ILE A 148 5.40 11.44 9.46
C ILE A 148 4.35 10.89 10.43
N ARG A 149 3.13 11.46 10.45
CA ARG A 149 2.03 10.99 11.32
C ARG A 149 1.41 9.68 10.83
N PHE A 150 1.65 9.31 9.57
CA PHE A 150 1.17 8.07 8.96
C PHE A 150 2.20 6.94 9.05
N ILE A 151 3.46 7.26 9.33
CA ILE A 151 4.53 6.28 9.53
C ILE A 151 4.57 5.92 11.02
N PRO A 152 4.52 4.63 11.41
CA PRO A 152 4.62 3.43 10.56
C PRO A 152 3.30 2.86 10.02
N GLY A 153 2.12 3.32 10.48
CA GLY A 153 0.84 2.67 10.21
C GLY A 153 0.48 2.44 8.73
N MET A 154 0.95 3.28 7.80
CA MET A 154 0.70 3.14 6.36
C MET A 154 1.69 2.26 5.61
N VAL A 155 2.75 1.77 6.26
CA VAL A 155 3.75 0.93 5.63
C VAL A 155 3.16 -0.40 5.17
N GLY A 156 2.42 -1.10 6.02
CA GLY A 156 1.74 -2.35 5.70
C GLY A 156 0.73 -2.21 4.54
N PRO A 157 -0.26 -1.30 4.63
CA PRO A 157 -1.22 -1.08 3.55
C PRO A 157 -0.57 -0.71 2.20
N ILE A 158 0.48 0.13 2.20
CA ILE A 158 1.18 0.47 0.96
C ILE A 158 1.97 -0.73 0.42
N LEU A 159 2.50 -1.60 1.29
CA LEU A 159 3.13 -2.85 0.88
C LEU A 159 2.15 -3.84 0.25
N GLU A 160 0.95 -3.99 0.81
CA GLU A 160 -0.09 -4.85 0.22
C GLU A 160 -0.39 -4.46 -1.23
N MET A 161 -0.52 -3.15 -1.51
CA MET A 161 -0.78 -2.68 -2.88
C MET A 161 0.44 -2.75 -3.81
N THR A 162 1.67 -2.63 -3.30
CA THR A 162 2.87 -2.73 -4.16
C THR A 162 3.16 -4.18 -4.57
N LEU A 163 2.70 -5.17 -3.81
CA LEU A 163 2.89 -6.59 -4.13
C LEU A 163 1.98 -7.11 -5.25
N ILE A 164 0.94 -6.36 -5.64
CA ILE A 164 0.06 -6.70 -6.76
C ILE A 164 0.89 -6.83 -8.05
N PRO A 165 0.71 -7.90 -8.86
CA PRO A 165 1.46 -8.15 -10.10
C PRO A 165 0.99 -7.27 -11.26
N GLU A 166 1.16 -5.97 -11.09
CA GLU A 166 0.91 -4.94 -12.09
C GLU A 166 2.06 -3.93 -12.10
N VAL A 167 2.76 -3.85 -13.25
CA VAL A 167 4.05 -3.18 -13.39
C VAL A 167 3.93 -1.66 -13.24
N GLU A 168 2.90 -1.04 -13.80
CA GLU A 168 2.75 0.42 -13.76
C GLU A 168 2.37 0.91 -12.36
N LEU A 169 1.54 0.15 -11.64
CA LEU A 169 1.23 0.31 -10.23
C LEU A 169 2.51 0.23 -9.41
N ARG A 170 3.28 -0.86 -9.54
CA ARG A 170 4.57 -1.05 -8.84
C ARG A 170 5.51 0.14 -9.05
N LYS A 171 5.73 0.54 -10.31
CA LYS A 171 6.59 1.69 -10.65
C LYS A 171 6.10 3.00 -10.05
N SER A 172 4.79 3.19 -9.94
CA SER A 172 4.21 4.41 -9.37
C SER A 172 4.27 4.42 -7.84
N THR A 173 4.20 3.28 -7.18
CA THR A 173 3.96 3.20 -5.73
C THR A 173 5.21 2.85 -4.93
N ILE A 174 6.15 2.08 -5.49
CA ILE A 174 7.44 1.79 -4.85
C ILE A 174 8.20 3.08 -4.44
N PRO A 175 8.22 4.17 -5.23
CA PRO A 175 8.84 5.44 -4.82
C PRO A 175 8.26 6.05 -3.53
N ILE A 176 7.05 5.66 -3.12
CA ILE A 176 6.46 6.11 -1.85
C ILE A 176 7.29 5.60 -0.65
N PHE A 177 7.84 4.39 -0.72
CA PHE A 177 8.73 3.86 0.33
C PHE A 177 9.99 4.70 0.49
N PHE A 178 10.57 5.15 -0.63
CA PHE A 178 11.71 6.06 -0.57
C PHE A 178 11.34 7.39 0.12
N ASP A 179 10.17 7.93 -0.18
CA ASP A 179 9.67 9.16 0.44
C ASP A 179 9.38 8.96 1.94
N MET A 180 8.88 7.80 2.35
CA MET A 180 8.72 7.44 3.76
C MET A 180 10.07 7.41 4.50
N MET A 181 11.09 6.77 3.91
CA MET A 181 12.44 6.74 4.46
C MET A 181 13.01 8.16 4.60
N GLN A 182 12.82 9.00 3.57
CA GLN A 182 13.30 10.37 3.57
C GLN A 182 12.60 11.20 4.64
N CYS A 183 11.28 11.09 4.75
CA CYS A 183 10.48 11.78 5.76
C CYS A 183 10.94 11.39 7.17
N GLU A 184 11.06 10.09 7.46
CA GLU A 184 11.50 9.65 8.79
C GLU A 184 12.93 10.10 9.11
N PHE A 185 13.83 10.03 8.13
CA PHE A 185 15.21 10.49 8.29
C PHE A 185 15.31 11.99 8.58
N GLN A 186 14.48 12.82 7.93
CA GLN A 186 14.44 14.26 8.20
C GLN A 186 14.02 14.57 9.64
N HIS A 187 13.04 13.83 10.18
CA HIS A 187 12.52 14.07 11.54
C HIS A 187 13.34 13.41 12.65
N LYS A 188 13.80 12.17 12.47
CA LYS A 188 14.45 11.37 13.52
C LYS A 188 15.94 11.12 13.29
N ARG A 189 16.50 11.57 12.16
CA ARG A 189 17.88 11.27 11.71
C ARG A 189 18.18 9.77 11.52
N ASN A 190 17.14 8.95 11.47
CA ASN A 190 17.18 7.52 11.17
C ASN A 190 15.79 7.08 10.67
N PHE A 191 15.69 5.94 9.98
CA PHE A 191 14.42 5.38 9.47
C PHE A 191 14.15 3.97 10.03
N ARG A 192 14.59 3.69 11.26
CA ARG A 192 14.49 2.33 11.83
C ARG A 192 13.05 1.86 11.99
N THR A 193 12.13 2.77 12.34
CA THR A 193 10.72 2.39 12.52
C THR A 193 10.11 1.97 11.19
N PHE A 194 10.42 2.68 10.10
CA PHE A 194 10.04 2.25 8.75
C PHE A 194 10.67 0.91 8.36
N GLU A 195 11.98 0.73 8.60
CA GLU A 195 12.70 -0.51 8.27
C GLU A 195 12.12 -1.73 8.99
N ASP A 196 11.87 -1.61 10.31
CA ASP A 196 11.23 -2.66 11.11
C ASP A 196 9.85 -3.03 10.59
N GLU A 197 9.04 -2.03 10.25
CA GLU A 197 7.66 -2.24 9.82
C GLU A 197 7.59 -2.86 8.41
N ILE A 198 8.49 -2.49 7.50
CA ILE A 198 8.62 -3.17 6.19
C ILE A 198 8.97 -4.63 6.39
N ILE A 199 10.01 -4.94 7.18
CA ILE A 199 10.46 -6.32 7.39
C ILE A 199 9.33 -7.18 7.98
N LYS A 200 8.65 -6.66 9.01
CA LYS A 200 7.55 -7.37 9.67
C LYS A 200 6.38 -7.66 8.72
N ASN A 201 5.95 -6.67 7.94
CA ASN A 201 4.82 -6.86 7.02
C ASN A 201 5.24 -7.69 5.81
N LEU A 202 6.48 -7.62 5.35
CA LEU A 202 6.96 -8.42 4.23
C LEU A 202 6.94 -9.92 4.53
N ASP A 203 7.37 -10.30 5.74
CA ASP A 203 7.27 -11.68 6.20
C ASP A 203 5.81 -12.17 6.13
N HIS A 204 4.87 -11.39 6.67
CA HIS A 204 3.44 -11.73 6.67
C HIS A 204 2.84 -11.83 5.25
N GLU A 205 3.14 -10.86 4.38
CA GLU A 205 2.56 -10.80 3.04
C GLU A 205 3.11 -11.88 2.10
N VAL A 206 4.39 -12.22 2.21
CA VAL A 206 5.00 -13.27 1.37
C VAL A 206 4.60 -14.67 1.86
N GLU A 207 4.46 -14.88 3.17
CA GLU A 207 3.81 -16.09 3.72
C GLU A 207 2.37 -16.22 3.22
N GLY A 208 1.65 -15.10 3.06
CA GLY A 208 0.33 -15.03 2.44
C GLY A 208 0.29 -15.30 0.93
N GLY A 209 1.42 -15.62 0.31
CA GLY A 209 1.52 -15.98 -1.11
C GLY A 209 1.59 -14.80 -2.07
N ARG A 210 1.85 -13.58 -1.57
CA ARG A 210 2.06 -12.38 -2.39
C ARG A 210 3.55 -12.13 -2.66
N GLY A 211 3.85 -11.35 -3.71
CA GLY A 211 5.22 -11.07 -4.14
C GLY A 211 5.77 -12.10 -5.13
N ASP A 212 6.64 -11.61 -6.01
CA ASP A 212 7.30 -12.38 -7.07
C ASP A 212 8.71 -11.83 -7.34
N GLU A 213 9.47 -12.52 -8.19
CA GLU A 213 10.82 -12.13 -8.58
C GLU A 213 10.85 -10.77 -9.29
N GLU A 214 9.83 -10.44 -10.10
CA GLU A 214 9.74 -9.15 -10.78
C GLU A 214 9.60 -7.99 -9.77
N TYR A 215 8.84 -8.18 -8.69
CA TYR A 215 8.71 -7.21 -7.62
C TYR A 215 10.05 -6.97 -6.92
N LYS A 216 10.81 -8.03 -6.62
CA LYS A 216 12.14 -7.91 -6.01
C LYS A 216 13.08 -7.07 -6.87
N ASP A 217 13.11 -7.33 -8.17
CA ASP A 217 13.97 -6.61 -9.11
C ASP A 217 13.53 -5.15 -9.27
N LEU A 218 12.23 -4.88 -9.45
CA LEU A 218 11.69 -3.53 -9.52
C LEU A 218 11.93 -2.73 -8.24
N PHE A 219 11.72 -3.35 -7.07
CA PHE A 219 11.95 -2.74 -5.77
C PHE A 219 13.41 -2.33 -5.61
N LYS A 220 14.34 -3.23 -5.95
CA LYS A 220 15.79 -2.98 -5.93
C LYS A 220 16.17 -1.83 -6.85
N ASP A 221 15.75 -1.89 -8.10
CA ASP A 221 16.16 -0.94 -9.13
C ASP A 221 15.64 0.47 -8.86
N ILE A 222 14.36 0.60 -8.49
CA ILE A 222 13.74 1.89 -8.21
C ILE A 222 14.38 2.51 -6.96
N LEU A 223 14.44 1.78 -5.84
CA LEU A 223 14.96 2.35 -4.60
C LEU A 223 16.45 2.68 -4.71
N LEU A 224 17.29 1.83 -5.32
CA LEU A 224 18.71 2.17 -5.51
C LEU A 224 18.88 3.41 -6.39
N LYS A 225 18.07 3.55 -7.45
CA LYS A 225 18.10 4.75 -8.31
C LYS A 225 17.72 6.02 -7.55
N HIS A 226 16.79 5.94 -6.61
CA HIS A 226 16.42 7.06 -5.75
C HIS A 226 17.46 7.33 -4.65
N CYS A 227 18.02 6.30 -4.01
CA CYS A 227 19.08 6.42 -3.00
C CYS A 227 20.36 7.06 -3.57
N LYS A 228 20.80 6.67 -4.78
CA LYS A 228 21.98 7.26 -5.45
C LYS A 228 21.83 8.75 -5.76
N LYS A 229 20.60 9.25 -5.89
CA LYS A 229 20.34 10.68 -6.08
C LYS A 229 20.45 11.48 -4.78
N HIS A 230 20.39 10.82 -3.62
CA HIS A 230 20.37 11.45 -2.30
C HIS A 230 21.60 11.10 -1.46
N HIS A 231 22.60 12.00 -1.48
CA HIS A 231 23.91 11.82 -0.84
C HIS A 231 23.86 11.43 0.66
N TYR A 232 22.86 11.89 1.42
CA TYR A 232 22.75 11.57 2.86
C TYR A 232 22.16 10.18 3.15
N LEU A 233 21.32 9.67 2.25
CA LEU A 233 20.61 8.40 2.40
C LEU A 233 21.24 7.29 1.56
N GLU A 234 22.24 7.59 0.75
CA GLU A 234 22.86 6.63 -0.16
C GLU A 234 23.35 5.38 0.57
N LYS A 235 24.24 5.52 1.57
CA LYS A 235 24.82 4.37 2.30
C LYS A 235 23.80 3.59 3.13
N GLN A 236 22.95 4.28 3.88
CA GLN A 236 21.95 3.63 4.73
C GLN A 236 20.84 3.00 3.88
N GLY A 237 20.41 3.68 2.82
CA GLY A 237 19.42 3.19 1.88
C GLY A 237 19.92 2.01 1.06
N GLU A 238 21.18 2.00 0.60
CA GLU A 238 21.77 0.84 -0.09
C GLU A 238 21.85 -0.38 0.83
N THR A 239 22.21 -0.19 2.10
CA THR A 239 22.21 -1.25 3.11
C THR A 239 20.80 -1.81 3.32
N PHE A 240 19.81 -0.92 3.44
CA PHE A 240 18.40 -1.29 3.57
C PHE A 240 17.86 -2.04 2.35
N VAL A 241 18.12 -1.55 1.13
CA VAL A 241 17.68 -2.22 -0.09
C VAL A 241 18.32 -3.60 -0.20
N THR A 242 19.61 -3.73 0.13
CA THR A 242 20.29 -5.04 0.15
C THR A 242 19.68 -5.98 1.19
N LEU A 243 19.31 -5.46 2.37
CA LEU A 243 18.65 -6.23 3.42
C LEU A 243 17.27 -6.75 2.96
N VAL A 244 16.41 -5.86 2.46
CA VAL A 244 15.04 -6.21 2.04
C VAL A 244 15.04 -7.09 0.80
N THR A 245 15.92 -6.85 -0.17
CA THR A 245 16.03 -7.72 -1.37
C THR A 245 16.56 -9.11 -1.00
N GLY A 246 17.54 -9.20 -0.10
CA GLY A 246 18.01 -10.48 0.43
C GLY A 246 16.97 -11.19 1.30
N LEU A 247 16.07 -10.46 1.96
CA LEU A 247 14.91 -11.03 2.66
C LEU A 247 13.89 -11.59 1.66
N LEU A 248 13.51 -10.80 0.65
CA LEU A 248 12.59 -11.20 -0.42
C LEU A 248 13.06 -12.46 -1.15
N GLU A 249 14.32 -12.48 -1.58
CA GLU A 249 14.92 -13.64 -2.26
C GLU A 249 14.74 -14.92 -1.43
N ARG A 250 15.01 -14.85 -0.13
CA ARG A 250 14.89 -16.01 0.76
C ARG A 250 13.44 -16.41 1.01
N LEU A 251 12.52 -15.45 1.10
CA LEU A 251 11.10 -15.73 1.31
C LEU A 251 10.51 -16.39 0.05
N LEU A 252 10.93 -15.92 -1.13
CA LEU A 252 10.54 -16.52 -2.41
C LEU A 252 11.17 -17.91 -2.58
N ASP A 253 12.45 -18.10 -2.24
CA ASP A 253 13.11 -19.42 -2.21
C ASP A 253 12.44 -20.39 -1.22
N TYR A 254 12.03 -19.90 -0.05
CA TYR A 254 11.29 -20.70 0.91
C TYR A 254 9.94 -21.18 0.33
N ARG A 255 9.24 -20.29 -0.39
CA ARG A 255 7.96 -20.63 -1.04
C ARG A 255 8.13 -21.66 -2.16
N THR A 256 9.18 -21.56 -2.97
CA THR A 256 9.44 -22.55 -4.03
C THR A 256 9.76 -23.92 -3.44
N VAL A 257 10.61 -23.97 -2.41
CA VAL A 257 10.97 -25.21 -1.71
C VAL A 257 9.80 -25.84 -0.96
N MET A 258 8.89 -25.05 -0.37
CA MET A 258 7.71 -25.58 0.31
C MET A 258 6.63 -26.09 -0.66
N ASN A 259 6.57 -25.54 -1.88
CA ASN A 259 5.66 -26.03 -2.92
C ASN A 259 6.19 -27.29 -3.64
N ASP A 260 7.51 -27.54 -3.63
CA ASP A 260 8.08 -28.79 -4.14
C ASP A 260 7.87 -29.92 -3.12
N GLU A 261 7.02 -30.90 -3.46
CA GLU A 261 6.57 -32.04 -2.61
C GLU A 261 7.70 -33.01 -2.14
N ASN A 262 8.97 -32.68 -2.34
CA ASN A 262 10.11 -33.56 -2.04
C ASN A 262 10.59 -33.40 -0.58
N GLN A 263 9.91 -34.09 0.34
CA GLN A 263 10.02 -33.98 1.80
C GLN A 263 11.43 -34.12 2.42
N ALA A 264 12.41 -34.73 1.74
CA ALA A 264 13.74 -34.98 2.31
C ALA A 264 14.75 -33.81 2.15
N HIS A 265 14.67 -33.05 1.06
CA HIS A 265 15.47 -31.82 0.87
C HIS A 265 14.79 -30.61 1.51
N SER A 266 13.47 -30.65 1.64
CA SER A 266 12.64 -29.69 2.36
C SER A 266 13.18 -29.42 3.78
N MET A 267 13.36 -30.44 4.64
CA MET A 267 13.78 -30.20 6.03
C MET A 267 15.16 -29.54 6.18
N SER A 268 16.16 -29.90 5.36
CA SER A 268 17.51 -29.31 5.45
C SER A 268 17.55 -27.88 4.90
N CYS A 269 16.80 -27.59 3.83
CA CYS A 269 16.66 -26.24 3.29
C CYS A 269 15.81 -25.36 4.21
N THR A 270 14.71 -25.85 4.77
CA THR A 270 13.87 -25.14 5.74
C THR A 270 14.66 -24.79 7.00
N VAL A 271 15.50 -25.70 7.53
CA VAL A 271 16.34 -25.42 8.69
C VAL A 271 17.46 -24.41 8.37
N ASN A 272 18.11 -24.50 7.21
CA ASN A 272 19.13 -23.51 6.82
C ASN A 272 18.55 -22.14 6.50
N LEU A 273 17.37 -22.09 5.89
CA LEU A 273 16.63 -20.86 5.63
C LEU A 273 16.20 -20.26 6.96
N LEU A 274 15.52 -21.01 7.84
CA LEU A 274 15.12 -20.54 9.17
C LEU A 274 16.33 -20.07 10.00
N LEU A 275 17.44 -20.80 10.02
CA LEU A 275 18.65 -20.37 10.71
C LEU A 275 19.21 -19.08 10.11
N LYS A 276 19.19 -18.89 8.79
CA LYS A 276 19.64 -17.65 8.14
C LYS A 276 18.66 -16.49 8.30
N PHE A 277 17.36 -16.75 8.36
CA PHE A 277 16.29 -15.79 8.69
C PHE A 277 16.43 -15.32 10.13
N VAL A 278 16.55 -16.26 11.05
CA VAL A 278 16.82 -16.01 12.47
C VAL A 278 18.13 -15.25 12.62
N LEU A 279 19.19 -15.57 11.86
CA LEU A 279 20.45 -14.83 11.90
C LEU A 279 20.32 -13.39 11.36
N ILE A 280 19.48 -13.11 10.36
CA ILE A 280 19.21 -11.72 9.93
C ILE A 280 18.41 -10.97 11.00
N LYS A 281 17.34 -11.58 11.53
CA LYS A 281 16.54 -10.97 12.61
C LYS A 281 17.38 -10.77 13.88
N LEU A 282 18.25 -11.72 14.22
CA LEU A 282 19.21 -11.62 15.34
C LEU A 282 20.33 -10.62 15.04
N ARG A 283 20.84 -10.49 13.82
CA ARG A 283 21.80 -9.43 13.46
C ARG A 283 21.15 -8.04 13.56
N HIS A 284 19.86 -7.94 13.22
CA HIS A 284 19.09 -6.71 13.40
C HIS A 284 18.82 -6.42 14.90
N ALA A 285 18.42 -7.43 15.67
CA ALA A 285 18.14 -7.31 17.11
C ALA A 285 19.43 -7.04 17.92
N SER A 286 20.52 -7.75 17.66
CA SER A 286 21.83 -7.52 18.31
C SER A 286 22.43 -6.15 17.93
N GLY A 287 22.21 -5.68 16.70
CA GLY A 287 22.56 -4.30 16.29
C GLY A 287 21.72 -3.22 16.98
N LYS A 288 20.50 -3.55 17.45
CA LYS A 288 19.68 -2.69 18.32
C LYS A 288 20.20 -2.68 19.76
N GLU A 289 20.46 -3.85 20.35
CA GLU A 289 20.93 -3.96 21.75
C GLU A 289 22.31 -3.36 21.99
N TRP A 290 23.24 -3.48 21.03
CA TRP A 290 24.56 -2.86 21.13
C TRP A 290 24.51 -1.33 21.06
N LYS A 291 23.64 -0.77 20.19
CA LYS A 291 23.50 0.68 20.05
C LYS A 291 22.65 1.33 21.14
N GLU A 292 21.79 0.57 21.81
CA GLU A 292 21.10 1.02 23.03
C GLU A 292 22.03 1.03 24.23
N ARG A 293 22.95 0.05 24.35
CA ARG A 293 24.04 0.08 25.35
C ARG A 293 25.01 1.25 25.15
N GLU A 294 25.47 1.51 23.92
CA GLU A 294 26.33 2.68 23.62
C GLU A 294 25.64 4.03 23.92
N LYS A 295 24.31 4.14 23.77
CA LYS A 295 23.58 5.37 24.12
C LYS A 295 23.30 5.51 25.62
N GLY A 296 23.33 4.41 26.37
CA GLY A 296 23.25 4.40 27.83
C GLY A 296 24.57 4.82 28.49
N GLU A 297 25.71 4.43 27.90
CA GLU A 297 27.05 4.72 28.46
C GLU A 297 27.56 6.16 28.20
N VAL A 298 26.90 6.96 27.35
CA VAL A 298 27.28 8.37 27.08
C VAL A 298 26.49 9.37 27.95
N LYS A 299 25.71 8.88 28.92
CA LYS A 299 24.90 9.71 29.83
C LYS A 299 25.36 9.71 31.29
N ASP A 300 26.53 9.16 31.59
CA ASP A 300 27.20 9.29 32.89
C ASP A 300 28.50 10.09 32.77
#